data_AF-A0A2J4PIL7-F1
#
_entry.id   AF-A0A2J4PIL7-F1
#
_cell.length_a   1.000
_cell.length_b   1.000
_cell.length_c   1.000
_cell.angle_alpha   90.00
_cell.angle_beta   90.00
_cell.angle_gamma   90.00
#
_symmetry.space_group_name_H-M   'P 1'
#
loop_
_entity.id
_entity.type
_entity.pdbx_description
1 polymer ?
#
loop_
_entity_poly.entity_id
_entity_poly.type
_entity_poly.pdbx_seq_one_letter_code
_entity_poly.pdbx_strand_id
1 'polypeptide(L)'
;MINTTTENHKNLDIVNSWNLVWFLSLNIVFCLWLILNNFIHTPNDFYREMMNMLCVATTLFSALGFTLRALISRKYLARLLPTYALLQGILWGAMFYLMVKHYNNPSLTLSLLISTLLPATISFYISGTVLLLFSVPISIAMLLSEITAYEKFNFLQLSGSVIIFIIVITARYILLEWYTR
;
A
#
# COMPACT_ATOMS: atom_id res chain seq x y z
N MET A 1 -16.07 22.07 -13.60
CA MET A 1 -15.33 22.90 -12.62
C MET A 1 -15.85 22.67 -11.18
N ILE A 2 -16.36 21.47 -10.88
CA ILE A 2 -17.01 21.10 -9.62
C ILE A 2 -16.41 19.74 -9.25
N ASN A 3 -15.54 19.70 -8.23
CA ASN A 3 -15.10 18.51 -7.45
C ASN A 3 -13.75 18.73 -6.74
N THR A 4 -12.93 19.70 -7.16
CA THR A 4 -11.61 19.93 -6.55
C THR A 4 -11.69 20.47 -5.13
N THR A 5 -12.72 21.25 -4.79
CA THR A 5 -12.94 21.76 -3.43
C THR A 5 -13.38 20.66 -2.47
N THR A 6 -14.32 19.81 -2.89
CA THR A 6 -14.83 18.69 -2.10
C THR A 6 -13.79 17.59 -1.86
N GLU A 7 -12.98 17.25 -2.86
CA GLU A 7 -11.87 16.30 -2.67
C GLU A 7 -10.76 16.88 -1.80
N ASN A 8 -10.42 18.16 -1.94
CA ASN A 8 -9.43 18.79 -1.06
C ASN A 8 -9.88 18.80 0.41
N HIS A 9 -11.18 18.98 0.68
CA HIS A 9 -11.72 18.85 2.03
C HIS A 9 -11.55 17.44 2.58
N LYS A 10 -11.94 16.41 1.81
CA LYS A 10 -11.75 14.99 2.18
C LYS A 10 -10.29 14.66 2.47
N ASN A 11 -9.37 15.14 1.62
CA ASN A 11 -7.95 14.91 1.80
C ASN A 11 -7.39 15.64 3.03
N LEU A 12 -7.93 16.82 3.36
CA LEU A 12 -7.57 17.56 4.58
C LEU A 12 -7.99 16.80 5.84
N ASP A 13 -9.17 16.19 5.83
CA ASP A 13 -9.67 15.38 6.94
C ASP A 13 -8.78 14.15 7.16
N ILE A 14 -8.35 13.49 6.08
CA ILE A 14 -7.40 12.38 6.13
C ILE A 14 -6.08 12.82 6.75
N VAL A 15 -5.50 13.94 6.32
CA VAL A 15 -4.23 14.46 6.83
C VAL A 15 -4.30 14.80 8.32
N ASN A 16 -5.45 15.28 8.77
CA ASN A 16 -5.70 15.60 10.16
C ASN A 16 -5.95 14.38 11.04
N SER A 17 -6.38 13.27 10.44
CA SER A 17 -6.71 12.05 11.17
C SER A 17 -5.49 11.37 11.80
N TRP A 18 -5.75 10.59 12.85
CA TRP A 18 -4.81 9.63 13.40
C TRP A 18 -4.62 8.41 12.49
N ASN A 19 -5.54 8.18 11.55
CA ASN A 19 -5.47 7.03 10.63
C ASN A 19 -4.26 7.17 9.70
N LEU A 20 -3.94 8.38 9.23
CA LEU A 20 -2.74 8.60 8.42
C LEU A 20 -1.45 8.23 9.20
N VAL A 21 -1.36 8.60 10.48
CA VAL A 21 -0.23 8.22 11.36
C VAL A 21 -0.14 6.70 11.46
N TRP A 22 -1.27 6.04 11.66
CA TRP A 22 -1.36 4.59 11.74
C TRP A 22 -0.85 3.90 10.47
N PHE A 23 -1.29 4.36 9.29
CA PHE A 23 -0.82 3.85 8.00
C PHE A 23 0.70 3.99 7.86
N LEU A 24 1.26 5.18 8.14
CA LEU A 24 2.70 5.40 8.03
C LEU A 24 3.50 4.51 9.00
N SER A 25 3.03 4.35 10.23
CA SER A 25 3.68 3.46 11.22
C SER A 25 3.69 2.01 10.76
N LEU A 26 2.57 1.50 10.24
CA LEU A 26 2.48 0.12 9.80
C LEU A 26 3.35 -0.15 8.57
N ASN A 27 3.50 0.81 7.65
CA ASN A 27 4.45 0.69 6.54
C ASN A 27 5.88 0.46 7.04
N ILE A 28 6.32 1.22 8.06
CA ILE A 28 7.64 1.06 8.67
C ILE A 28 7.77 -0.32 9.32
N VAL A 29 6.79 -0.73 10.13
CA VAL A 29 6.82 -2.02 10.83
C VAL A 29 6.89 -3.19 9.84
N PHE A 30 6.06 -3.18 8.79
CA PHE A 30 6.06 -4.25 7.79
C PHE A 30 7.35 -4.28 6.97
N CYS A 31 7.92 -3.12 6.62
CA CYS A 31 9.20 -3.07 5.92
C CYS A 31 10.35 -3.58 6.79
N LEU A 32 10.40 -3.22 8.08
CA LEU A 32 11.40 -3.74 9.02
C LEU A 32 11.27 -5.25 9.18
N TRP A 33 10.05 -5.75 9.31
CA TRP A 33 9.79 -7.19 9.36
C TRP A 33 10.24 -7.90 8.08
N LEU A 34 9.95 -7.34 6.91
CA LEU A 34 10.40 -7.87 5.62
C LEU A 34 11.93 -7.92 5.49
N ILE A 35 12.63 -6.87 5.94
CA ILE A 35 14.10 -6.84 5.97
C ILE A 35 14.64 -7.99 6.84
N LEU A 36 14.12 -8.15 8.06
CA LEU A 36 14.52 -9.25 8.95
C LEU A 36 14.23 -10.62 8.32
N ASN A 37 13.05 -10.79 7.73
CA ASN A 37 12.66 -12.02 7.06
C ASN A 37 13.58 -12.35 5.88
N ASN A 38 13.97 -11.34 5.10
CA ASN A 38 14.90 -11.47 3.97
C ASN A 38 16.30 -11.93 4.39
N PHE A 39 16.82 -11.40 5.51
CA PHE A 39 18.11 -11.81 6.04
C PHE A 39 18.15 -13.28 6.46
N ILE A 40 17.03 -13.82 6.96
CA ILE A 40 16.97 -15.19 7.47
C ILE A 40 16.70 -16.21 6.36
N HIS A 41 15.82 -15.90 5.40
CA HIS A 41 15.23 -16.90 4.52
C HIS A 41 15.59 -16.78 3.03
N THR A 42 16.33 -15.74 2.60
CA THR A 42 16.59 -15.50 1.17
C THR A 42 18.03 -15.86 0.77
N PRO A 43 18.25 -16.96 0.02
CA PRO A 43 19.58 -17.41 -0.37
C PRO A 43 20.17 -16.64 -1.56
N ASN A 44 19.36 -15.91 -2.34
CA ASN A 44 19.85 -15.14 -3.50
C ASN A 44 20.15 -13.69 -3.10
N ASP A 45 21.43 -13.32 -3.14
CA ASP A 45 21.92 -12.02 -2.69
C ASP A 45 21.36 -10.85 -3.50
N PHE A 46 21.20 -10.98 -4.82
CA PHE A 46 20.74 -9.88 -5.68
C PHE A 46 19.28 -9.49 -5.38
N TYR A 47 18.37 -10.45 -5.33
CA TYR A 47 16.96 -10.17 -5.04
C TYR A 47 16.75 -9.74 -3.60
N ARG A 48 17.56 -10.27 -2.66
CA ARG A 48 17.57 -9.84 -1.26
C ARG A 48 17.94 -8.36 -1.15
N GLU A 49 19.01 -7.93 -1.83
CA GLU A 49 19.43 -6.53 -1.84
C GLU A 49 18.38 -5.61 -2.46
N MET A 50 17.80 -5.99 -3.60
CA MET A 50 16.77 -5.18 -4.25
C MET A 50 15.51 -5.04 -3.38
N MET A 51 15.06 -6.14 -2.77
CA MET A 51 13.93 -6.11 -1.84
C MET A 51 14.23 -5.26 -0.60
N ASN A 52 15.44 -5.36 -0.04
CA ASN A 52 15.86 -4.54 1.09
C ASN A 52 15.95 -3.05 0.73
N MET A 53 16.47 -2.71 -0.47
CA MET A 53 16.48 -1.33 -0.96
C MET A 53 15.06 -0.75 -1.08
N LEU A 54 14.11 -1.54 -1.60
CA LEU A 54 12.70 -1.12 -1.67
C LEU A 54 12.09 -0.95 -0.27
N CYS A 55 12.40 -1.84 0.69
CA CYS A 55 11.94 -1.71 2.07
C CYS A 55 12.52 -0.44 2.74
N VAL A 56 13.80 -0.15 2.52
CA VAL A 56 14.45 1.07 3.04
C VAL A 56 13.83 2.31 2.40
N ALA A 57 13.64 2.33 1.08
CA ALA A 57 12.98 3.43 0.37
C ALA A 57 11.56 3.67 0.90
N THR A 58 10.79 2.61 1.12
CA THR A 58 9.42 2.68 1.66
C THR A 58 9.42 3.18 3.10
N THR A 59 10.38 2.74 3.92
CA THR A 59 10.55 3.21 5.31
C THR A 59 10.89 4.70 5.35
N LEU A 60 11.85 5.15 4.52
CA LEU A 60 12.23 6.55 4.41
C LEU A 60 11.07 7.39 3.88
N PHE A 61 10.34 6.92 2.87
CA PHE A 61 9.18 7.64 2.35
C PHE A 61 8.05 7.75 3.38
N SER A 62 7.87 6.71 4.21
CA SER A 62 6.93 6.73 5.34
C SER A 62 7.37 7.72 6.44
N ALA A 63 8.67 7.76 6.76
CA ALA A 63 9.26 8.74 7.67
C ALA A 63 9.10 10.18 7.14
N LEU A 64 9.29 10.40 5.83
CA LEU A 64 9.01 11.67 5.17
C LEU A 64 7.54 12.06 5.31
N GLY A 65 6.60 11.10 5.26
CA GLY A 65 5.19 11.37 5.53
C GLY A 65 4.95 12.01 6.90
N PHE A 66 5.66 11.55 7.94
CA PHE A 66 5.60 12.15 9.27
C PHE A 66 6.19 13.55 9.31
N THR A 67 7.36 13.76 8.69
CA THR A 67 8.01 15.09 8.69
C THR A 67 7.21 16.10 7.90
N LEU A 68 6.65 15.73 6.74
CA LEU A 68 5.77 16.58 5.94
C LEU A 68 4.52 16.98 6.73
N ARG A 69 3.94 16.07 7.52
CA ARG A 69 2.81 16.38 8.41
C ARG A 69 3.16 17.36 9.53
N ALA A 70 4.40 17.30 10.04
CA ALA A 70 4.86 18.18 11.11
C ALA A 70 5.28 19.58 10.60
N LEU A 71 5.86 19.66 9.40
CA LEU A 71 6.53 20.87 8.91
C LEU A 71 5.72 21.67 7.88
N ILE A 72 4.82 21.02 7.14
CA ILE A 72 4.08 21.68 6.04
C ILE A 72 2.64 22.01 6.48
N SER A 73 2.12 23.13 5.97
CA SER A 73 0.71 23.48 6.11
C SER A 73 -0.19 22.36 5.60
N ARG A 74 -1.15 21.94 6.44
CA ARG A 74 -2.09 20.83 6.18
C ARG A 74 -2.81 20.94 4.83
N LYS A 75 -3.07 22.15 4.33
CA LYS A 75 -3.68 22.39 3.01
C LYS A 75 -2.79 21.93 1.85
N TYR A 76 -1.48 22.15 1.94
CA TYR A 76 -0.53 21.69 0.92
C TYR A 76 -0.33 20.18 1.00
N LEU A 77 -0.28 19.62 2.21
CA LEU A 77 -0.19 18.18 2.40
C LEU A 77 -1.42 17.44 1.86
N ALA A 78 -2.63 17.99 2.04
CA ALA A 78 -3.86 17.44 1.46
C ALA A 78 -3.82 17.40 -0.08
N ARG A 79 -3.15 18.37 -0.71
CA ARG A 79 -2.95 18.41 -2.16
C ARG A 79 -1.89 17.41 -2.64
N LEU A 80 -0.87 17.14 -1.82
CA LEU A 80 0.19 16.18 -2.11
C LEU A 80 -0.19 14.73 -1.80
N LEU A 81 -1.22 14.51 -0.98
CA LEU A 81 -1.66 13.19 -0.52
C LEU A 81 -1.91 12.18 -1.66
N PRO A 82 -2.58 12.52 -2.79
CA PRO A 82 -2.79 11.58 -3.88
C PRO A 82 -1.48 11.11 -4.51
N THR A 83 -0.54 12.03 -4.75
CA THR A 83 0.79 11.72 -5.28
C THR A 83 1.60 10.87 -4.30
N TYR A 84 1.50 11.18 -3.00
CA TYR A 84 2.14 10.42 -1.94
C TYR A 84 1.63 8.97 -1.90
N ALA A 85 0.30 8.79 -1.93
CA ALA A 85 -0.32 7.47 -1.95
C ALA A 85 0.05 6.65 -3.18
N LEU A 86 0.12 7.28 -4.36
CA LEU A 86 0.56 6.63 -5.60
C LEU A 86 2.00 6.14 -5.50
N LEU A 87 2.94 6.97 -5.04
CA LEU A 87 4.34 6.59 -4.90
C LEU A 87 4.52 5.44 -3.90
N GLN A 88 3.81 5.50 -2.77
CA GLN A 88 3.80 4.40 -1.80
C GLN A 88 3.21 3.11 -2.40
N GLY A 89 2.15 3.23 -3.20
CA GLY A 89 1.55 2.10 -3.93
C GLY A 89 2.51 1.48 -4.94
N ILE A 90 3.29 2.30 -5.66
CA ILE A 90 4.32 1.83 -6.61
C ILE A 90 5.43 1.06 -5.88
N LEU A 91 5.92 1.59 -4.74
CA LEU A 91 6.94 0.91 -3.94
C LEU A 91 6.45 -0.46 -3.45
N TRP A 92 5.22 -0.53 -2.92
CA TRP A 92 4.61 -1.79 -2.54
C TRP A 92 4.36 -2.71 -3.73
N GLY A 93 3.90 -2.18 -4.87
CA GLY A 93 3.73 -2.94 -6.09
C GLY A 93 5.03 -3.60 -6.55
N ALA A 94 6.14 -2.85 -6.54
CA ALA A 94 7.45 -3.41 -6.86
C ALA A 94 7.86 -4.54 -5.88
N MET A 95 7.63 -4.35 -4.58
CA MET A 95 7.88 -5.38 -3.57
C MET A 95 7.04 -6.64 -3.79
N PHE A 96 5.72 -6.49 -4.02
CA PHE A 96 4.83 -7.61 -4.31
C PHE A 96 5.24 -8.33 -5.59
N TYR A 97 5.58 -7.60 -6.66
CA TYR A 97 6.05 -8.21 -7.91
C TYR A 97 7.25 -9.13 -7.68
N LEU A 98 8.25 -8.68 -6.91
CA LEU A 98 9.42 -9.50 -6.59
C LEU A 98 9.10 -10.70 -5.72
N MET A 99 8.22 -10.53 -4.74
CA MET A 99 7.82 -11.63 -3.84
C MET A 99 7.09 -12.74 -4.60
N VAL A 100 6.14 -12.38 -5.46
CA VAL A 100 5.42 -13.37 -6.28
C VAL A 100 6.39 -14.07 -7.22
N LYS A 101 7.21 -13.30 -7.94
CA LYS A 101 8.05 -13.83 -9.01
C LYS A 101 9.24 -14.66 -8.53
N HIS A 102 9.87 -14.25 -7.41
CA HIS A 102 11.15 -14.82 -6.99
C HIS A 102 11.08 -15.60 -5.68
N TYR A 103 10.19 -15.24 -4.76
CA TYR A 103 10.14 -15.89 -3.45
C TYR A 103 9.13 -17.04 -3.44
N ASN A 104 8.15 -17.01 -4.35
CA ASN A 104 7.18 -18.08 -4.59
C ASN A 104 6.55 -18.61 -3.29
N ASN A 105 6.18 -17.68 -2.38
CA ASN A 105 5.45 -17.99 -1.16
C ASN A 105 4.08 -17.28 -1.18
N PRO A 106 3.04 -17.95 -1.72
CA PRO A 106 1.72 -17.37 -1.87
C PRO A 106 1.10 -16.96 -0.54
N SER A 107 1.27 -17.78 0.50
CA SER A 107 0.70 -17.54 1.82
C SER A 107 1.25 -16.26 2.45
N LEU A 108 2.57 -16.07 2.37
CA LEU A 108 3.23 -14.87 2.89
C LEU A 108 2.82 -13.63 2.06
N THR A 109 2.78 -13.76 0.73
CA THR A 109 2.40 -12.66 -0.17
C THR A 109 0.95 -12.22 0.08
N LEU A 110 -0.01 -13.14 0.15
CA LEU A 110 -1.41 -12.82 0.41
C LEU A 110 -1.62 -12.23 1.81
N SER A 111 -0.90 -12.74 2.82
CA SER A 111 -0.98 -12.21 4.18
C SER A 111 -0.48 -10.76 4.25
N LEU A 112 0.62 -10.45 3.58
CA LEU A 112 1.12 -9.08 3.46
C LEU A 112 0.20 -8.20 2.62
N LEU A 113 -0.43 -8.73 1.56
CA LEU A 113 -1.38 -7.99 0.74
C LEU A 113 -2.57 -7.50 1.57
N ILE A 114 -3.17 -8.37 2.39
CA ILE A 114 -4.22 -7.99 3.34
C ILE A 114 -3.69 -6.99 4.37
N SER A 115 -2.53 -7.29 4.96
CA SER A 115 -1.95 -6.47 6.04
C SER A 115 -1.59 -5.06 5.59
N THR A 116 -1.30 -4.85 4.30
CA THR A 116 -0.97 -3.54 3.73
C THR A 116 -2.19 -2.78 3.24
N LEU A 117 -3.14 -3.47 2.60
CA LEU A 117 -4.35 -2.83 2.07
C LEU A 117 -5.36 -2.48 3.17
N LEU A 118 -5.43 -3.23 4.27
CA LEU A 118 -6.39 -2.96 5.35
C LEU A 118 -6.11 -1.62 6.06
N PRO A 119 -4.87 -1.31 6.49
CA PRO A 119 -4.51 0.01 7.02
C PRO A 119 -4.73 1.14 6.01
N ALA A 120 -4.45 0.90 4.73
CA ALA A 120 -4.72 1.88 3.67
C ALA A 120 -6.23 2.16 3.56
N THR A 121 -7.06 1.12 3.66
CA THR A 121 -8.53 1.23 3.65
C THR A 121 -9.02 2.07 4.83
N ILE A 122 -8.56 1.78 6.05
CA ILE A 122 -8.90 2.56 7.26
C ILE A 122 -8.44 4.01 7.15
N SER A 123 -7.34 4.28 6.45
CA SER A 123 -6.76 5.62 6.36
C SER A 123 -7.36 6.46 5.25
N PHE A 124 -7.75 5.83 4.15
CA PHE A 124 -8.23 6.50 2.94
C PHE A 124 -9.71 6.26 2.67
N TYR A 125 -10.50 5.69 3.60
CA TYR A 125 -11.92 5.39 3.37
C TYR A 125 -12.73 6.61 2.88
N ILE A 126 -12.41 7.80 3.41
CA ILE A 126 -13.05 9.08 3.05
C ILE A 126 -12.83 9.39 1.55
N SER A 127 -11.63 9.13 1.03
CA SER A 127 -11.23 9.46 -0.35
C SER A 127 -10.95 8.19 -1.16
N GLY A 128 -11.96 7.74 -1.93
CA GLY A 128 -11.83 6.58 -2.80
C GLY A 128 -10.72 6.73 -3.84
N THR A 129 -10.51 7.95 -4.33
CA THR A 129 -9.43 8.28 -5.28
C THR A 129 -8.05 7.97 -4.69
N VAL A 130 -7.79 8.38 -3.46
CA VAL A 130 -6.50 8.12 -2.78
C VAL A 130 -6.31 6.63 -2.51
N LEU A 131 -7.36 5.92 -2.09
CA LEU A 131 -7.30 4.48 -1.89
C LEU A 131 -6.98 3.74 -3.19
N LEU A 132 -7.64 4.12 -4.30
CA LEU A 132 -7.39 3.52 -5.61
C LEU A 132 -5.97 3.82 -6.12
N LEU A 133 -5.47 5.04 -5.93
CA LEU A 133 -4.11 5.39 -6.29
C LEU A 133 -3.06 4.55 -5.54
N PHE A 134 -3.35 4.15 -4.30
CA PHE A 134 -2.50 3.23 -3.55
C PHE A 134 -2.66 1.77 -4.00
N SER A 135 -3.89 1.30 -4.21
CA SER A 135 -4.17 -0.13 -4.43
C SER A 135 -3.98 -0.58 -5.88
N VAL A 136 -4.24 0.28 -6.87
CA VAL A 136 -4.14 -0.08 -8.30
C VAL A 136 -2.73 -0.50 -8.72
N PRO A 137 -1.65 0.22 -8.35
CA PRO A 137 -0.29 -0.24 -8.67
C PRO A 137 0.01 -1.63 -8.10
N ILE A 138 -0.51 -1.92 -6.90
CA ILE A 138 -0.35 -3.23 -6.25
C ILE A 138 -1.13 -4.30 -7.02
N SER A 139 -2.38 -4.03 -7.43
CA SER A 139 -3.18 -4.95 -8.24
C SER A 139 -2.50 -5.28 -9.56
N ILE A 140 -2.00 -4.24 -10.26
CA ILE A 140 -1.30 -4.40 -11.53
C ILE A 140 -0.04 -5.22 -11.34
N ALA A 141 0.74 -4.95 -10.29
CA ALA A 141 1.94 -5.70 -9.98
C ALA A 141 1.67 -7.19 -9.69
N MET A 142 0.62 -7.49 -8.90
CA MET A 142 0.19 -8.87 -8.60
C MET A 142 -0.26 -9.63 -9.85
N LEU A 143 -0.96 -8.95 -10.77
CA LEU A 143 -1.42 -9.56 -12.02
C LEU A 143 -0.25 -9.76 -13.00
N LEU A 144 0.62 -8.75 -13.13
CA LEU A 144 1.80 -8.81 -13.99
C LEU A 144 2.79 -9.88 -13.54
N SER A 145 2.99 -10.05 -12.23
CA SER A 145 3.91 -11.06 -11.70
C SER A 145 3.43 -12.48 -12.00
N GLU A 146 2.13 -12.77 -11.86
CA GLU A 146 1.56 -14.09 -12.21
C GLU A 146 1.62 -14.37 -13.72
N ILE A 147 1.35 -13.37 -14.57
CA ILE A 147 1.42 -13.55 -16.03
C ILE A 147 2.86 -13.77 -16.51
N THR A 148 3.83 -13.09 -15.90
CA THR A 148 5.25 -13.20 -16.27
C THR A 148 5.98 -14.35 -15.59
N ALA A 149 5.35 -15.02 -14.62
CA ALA A 149 5.84 -16.24 -13.99
C ALA A 149 5.48 -17.46 -14.85
N TYR A 150 6.16 -17.60 -16.00
CA TYR A 150 5.92 -18.65 -17.00
C TYR A 150 6.00 -20.09 -16.46
N GLU A 151 6.64 -20.31 -15.31
CA GLU A 151 6.90 -21.66 -14.80
C GLU A 151 5.84 -22.18 -13.80
N LYS A 152 5.12 -21.29 -13.09
CA LYS A 152 4.16 -21.66 -12.03
C LYS A 152 3.06 -20.61 -11.85
N PHE A 153 2.08 -20.61 -12.75
CA PHE A 153 0.89 -19.79 -12.57
C PHE A 153 0.09 -20.27 -11.36
N ASN A 154 -0.11 -19.40 -10.36
CA ASN A 154 -0.80 -19.78 -9.14
C ASN A 154 -2.22 -19.21 -9.11
N PHE A 155 -3.17 -20.02 -9.60
CA PHE A 155 -4.58 -19.64 -9.64
C PHE A 155 -5.14 -19.28 -8.26
N LEU A 156 -4.67 -19.94 -7.19
CA LEU A 156 -5.09 -19.64 -5.81
C LEU A 156 -4.63 -18.25 -5.38
N GLN A 157 -3.43 -17.86 -5.76
CA GLN A 157 -2.88 -16.53 -5.46
C GLN A 157 -3.60 -15.43 -6.24
N LEU A 158 -3.88 -15.66 -7.53
CA LEU A 158 -4.63 -14.71 -8.34
C LEU A 158 -6.04 -14.52 -7.80
N SER A 159 -6.79 -15.62 -7.59
CA SER A 159 -8.14 -15.57 -7.03
C SER A 159 -8.18 -14.94 -5.62
N GLY A 160 -7.22 -15.30 -4.77
CA GLY A 160 -7.04 -14.69 -3.44
C GLY A 160 -6.82 -13.18 -3.53
N SER A 161 -5.97 -12.71 -4.43
CA SER A 161 -5.72 -11.27 -4.62
C SER A 161 -6.99 -10.54 -5.07
N VAL A 162 -7.77 -11.11 -6.00
CA VAL A 162 -9.04 -10.55 -6.47
C VAL A 162 -10.05 -10.43 -5.32
N ILE A 163 -10.18 -11.50 -4.51
CA ILE A 163 -11.05 -11.50 -3.33
C ILE A 163 -10.64 -10.39 -2.36
N ILE A 164 -9.33 -10.24 -2.08
CA ILE A 164 -8.82 -9.19 -1.19
C ILE A 164 -9.16 -7.81 -1.73
N PHE A 165 -9.01 -7.55 -3.04
CA PHE A 165 -9.40 -6.27 -3.62
C PHE A 165 -10.90 -6.00 -3.50
N ILE A 166 -11.74 -7.01 -3.71
CA ILE A 166 -13.18 -6.87 -3.49
C ILE A 166 -13.47 -6.51 -2.03
N ILE A 167 -12.85 -7.21 -1.08
CA ILE A 167 -13.00 -6.94 0.37
C ILE A 167 -12.56 -5.52 0.71
N VAL A 168 -11.48 -5.02 0.14
CA VAL A 168 -10.98 -3.66 0.37
C VAL A 168 -11.98 -2.62 -0.10
N ILE A 169 -12.56 -2.81 -1.29
CA ILE A 169 -13.56 -1.89 -1.82
C ILE A 169 -14.85 -1.94 -1.01
N THR A 170 -15.36 -3.12 -0.64
CA THR A 170 -16.56 -3.25 0.18
C THR A 170 -16.35 -2.72 1.59
N ALA A 171 -15.20 -2.99 2.22
CA ALA A 171 -14.84 -2.46 3.53
C ALA A 171 -14.82 -0.92 3.53
N ARG A 172 -14.32 -0.29 2.46
CA ARG A 172 -14.43 1.17 2.31
C ARG A 172 -15.89 1.65 2.35
N TYR A 173 -16.80 1.00 1.63
CA TYR A 173 -18.22 1.40 1.63
C TYR A 173 -18.84 1.29 3.01
N ILE A 174 -18.56 0.20 3.73
CA ILE A 174 -19.04 0.00 5.10
C ILE A 174 -18.50 1.12 6.01
N LEU A 175 -17.20 1.39 5.99
CA LEU A 175 -16.61 2.46 6.80
C LEU A 175 -17.20 3.84 6.49
N LEU A 176 -17.47 4.11 5.21
CA LEU A 176 -18.11 5.36 4.78
C LEU A 176 -19.54 5.47 5.34
N GLU A 177 -20.32 4.39 5.25
CA GLU A 177 -21.69 4.33 5.77
C GLU A 177 -21.74 4.59 7.27
N TRP A 178 -20.85 3.94 8.03
CA TRP A 178 -20.73 4.13 9.48
C TRP A 178 -20.32 5.56 9.87
N TYR A 179 -19.49 6.23 9.06
CA TYR A 179 -19.08 7.61 9.33
C TYR A 179 -20.20 8.63 9.05
N THR A 180 -21.11 8.32 8.12
CA THR A 180 -22.21 9.22 7.74
C THR A 180 -23.47 9.10 8.62
N ARG A 181 -23.52 8.10 9.50
CA ARG A 181 -24.58 7.92 10.50
C ARG A 181 -24.22 8.62 11.81
#